data_AF-A0A7X8GDT5-F1
#
_entry.id   AF-A0A7X8GDT5-F1
#
_cell.length_a   1.000
_cell.length_b   1.000
_cell.length_c   1.000
_cell.angle_alpha   90.00
_cell.angle_beta   90.00
_cell.angle_gamma   90.00
#
_symmetry.space_group_name_H-M   'P 1'
#
loop_
_entity.id
_entity.type
_entity.pdbx_description
1 polymer ?
#
loop_
_entity_poly.entity_id
_entity_poly.type
_entity_poly.pdbx_seq_one_letter_code
_entity_poly.pdbx_strand_id
1 'polypeptide(L)' 'MDQKVLDAMKNAGKPLKAGEIAGITGLSSKEVDKAMKALKNKQAIVSPKRCYWEAK' A
#
# COMPACT_ATOMS: atom_id res chain seq x y z
N MET A 1 -11.72 0.49 5.36
CA MET A 1 -10.32 0.26 5.83
C MET A 1 -9.29 0.46 4.72
N ASP A 2 -9.69 0.40 3.44
CA ASP A 2 -8.79 0.55 2.28
C ASP A 2 -8.33 1.99 2.02
N GLN A 3 -9.09 2.99 2.51
CA GLN A 3 -8.78 4.40 2.30
C GLN A 3 -7.44 4.79 2.89
N LYS A 4 -7.05 4.34 4.09
CA LYS A 4 -5.76 4.73 4.69
C LYS A 4 -4.56 4.32 3.85
N VAL A 5 -4.60 3.11 3.28
CA VAL A 5 -3.52 2.61 2.41
C VAL A 5 -3.49 3.37 1.10
N LEU A 6 -4.65 3.60 0.48
CA LEU A 6 -4.77 4.38 -0.74
C LEU A 6 -4.36 5.84 -0.54
N ASP A 7 -4.75 6.47 0.57
CA ASP A 7 -4.37 7.84 0.92
C ASP A 7 -2.88 7.93 1.19
N ALA A 8 -2.31 7.02 2.00
CA ALA A 8 -0.88 7.01 2.28
C ALA A 8 -0.04 6.82 1.00
N MET A 9 -0.49 5.94 0.10
CA MET A 9 0.16 5.73 -1.19
C MET A 9 -0.02 6.92 -2.14
N LYS A 10 -1.20 7.54 -2.21
CA LYS A 10 -1.46 8.73 -3.03
C LYS A 10 -0.70 9.95 -2.50
N ASN A 11 -0.66 10.16 -1.19
CA ASN A 11 0.11 11.22 -0.55
C ASN A 11 1.60 11.04 -0.77
N ALA A 12 2.08 9.79 -0.72
CA ALA A 12 3.49 9.53 -0.97
C ALA A 12 3.88 9.81 -2.43
N GLY A 13 2.95 9.64 -3.38
CA GLY A 13 3.18 9.89 -4.81
C GLY A 13 4.40 9.15 -5.37
N LYS A 14 4.80 8.08 -4.68
CA LYS A 14 6.06 7.36 -4.84
C LYS A 14 5.85 5.90 -4.43
N PRO A 15 6.71 4.99 -4.91
CA PRO A 15 6.64 3.60 -4.50
C PRO A 15 6.99 3.50 -3.01
N LEU A 16 6.07 2.99 -2.19
CA LEU A 16 6.28 2.75 -0.76
C LEU A 16 6.40 1.26 -0.45
N LYS A 17 7.18 0.91 0.57
CA LYS A 17 7.26 -0.47 1.02
C LYS A 17 6.09 -0.84 1.93
N ALA A 18 5.77 -2.13 2.00
CA ALA A 18 4.80 -2.68 2.96
C ALA A 18 5.01 -2.18 4.39
N GLY A 19 6.26 -2.13 4.84
CA GLY A 19 6.62 -1.62 6.17
C GLY A 19 6.44 -0.10 6.33
N GLU A 20 6.68 0.68 5.27
CA GLU A 20 6.39 2.12 5.30
C GLU A 20 4.89 2.39 5.30
N ILE A 21 4.12 1.65 4.51
CA ILE A 21 2.65 1.75 4.52
C ILE A 21 2.12 1.39 5.92
N ALA A 22 2.62 0.32 6.54
CA ALA A 22 2.26 -0.04 7.91
C ALA A 22 2.60 1.07 8.91
N GLY A 23 3.78 1.70 8.79
CA GLY A 23 4.19 2.81 9.64
C GLY A 23 3.37 4.08 9.44
N ILE A 24 3.08 4.46 8.19
CA ILE A 24 2.32 5.67 7.83
C ILE A 24 0.84 5.51 8.19
N THR A 25 0.26 4.34 7.90
CA THR A 25 -1.16 4.08 8.15
C THR A 25 -1.46 3.64 9.58
N GLY A 26 -0.42 3.26 10.33
CA GLY A 26 -0.54 2.62 11.64
C GLY A 26 -1.24 1.25 11.58
N LEU A 27 -1.31 0.63 10.40
CA LEU A 27 -1.95 -0.67 10.22
C LEU A 27 -1.00 -1.79 10.59
N SER A 28 -1.54 -2.85 11.18
CA SER A 28 -0.75 -4.05 11.46
C SER A 28 -0.26 -4.68 10.15
N SER A 29 0.93 -5.29 10.16
CA SER A 29 1.51 -5.96 8.98
C SER A 29 0.55 -6.96 8.32
N LYS A 30 -0.31 -7.62 9.11
CA LYS A 30 -1.39 -8.49 8.60
C LYS A 30 -2.44 -7.73 7.80
N GLU A 31 -2.87 -6.57 8.27
CA GLU A 31 -3.86 -5.74 7.56
C GLU A 31 -3.26 -5.15 6.30
N VAL A 32 -2.02 -4.67 6.35
CA VAL A 32 -1.33 -4.14 5.18
C VAL A 32 -1.12 -5.22 4.11
N ASP A 33 -0.72 -6.43 4.49
CA ASP A 33 -0.56 -7.53 3.51
C ASP A 33 -1.89 -7.92 2.87
N LYS A 34 -2.97 -7.96 3.67
CA LYS A 34 -4.33 -8.26 3.18
C LYS A 34 -4.86 -7.17 2.26
N ALA A 35 -4.68 -5.90 2.64
CA ALA A 35 -5.05 -4.73 1.86
C ALA A 35 -4.24 -4.64 0.58
N MET A 36 -2.92 -4.82 0.63
CA MET A 36 -2.07 -4.83 -0.57
C MET A 36 -2.44 -5.98 -1.51
N LYS A 37 -2.70 -7.19 -1.00
CA LYS A 37 -3.19 -8.29 -1.85
C LYS A 37 -4.52 -7.93 -2.52
N ALA A 38 -5.47 -7.37 -1.77
CA ALA A 38 -6.77 -6.98 -2.31
C ALA A 38 -6.65 -5.85 -3.35
N LEU A 39 -5.87 -4.81 -3.05
CA LEU A 39 -5.64 -3.65 -3.91
C LEU A 39 -4.85 -4.04 -5.16
N LYS A 40 -3.86 -4.93 -5.04
CA LYS A 40 -3.12 -5.49 -6.17
C LYS A 40 -4.04 -6.29 -7.07
N ASN A 41 -4.91 -7.12 -6.49
CA ASN A 41 -5.88 -7.91 -7.25
C ASN A 41 -6.90 -7.00 -7.96
N LYS A 42 -7.24 -5.86 -7.37
CA LYS A 42 -8.06 -4.80 -7.97
C LYS A 42 -7.31 -3.87 -8.94
N GLN A 43 -6.02 -4.11 -9.22
CA GLN A 43 -5.14 -3.23 -10.01
C GLN A 43 -5.11 -1.76 -9.54
N ALA A 44 -5.45 -1.50 -8.28
CA ALA A 44 -5.44 -0.17 -7.68
C ALA A 44 -4.03 0.26 -7.23
N ILE A 45 -3.10 -0.69 -7.13
CA ILE A 45 -1.70 -0.45 -6.78
C ILE A 45 -0.77 -1.17 -7.78
N VAL A 46 0.35 -0.54 -8.10
CA VAL A 46 1.40 -1.05 -8.98
C VAL A 46 2.66 -1.30 -8.17
N SER A 47 3.37 -2.40 -8.46
CA SER A 47 4.65 -2.71 -7.82
C SER A 47 5.78 -2.55 -8.84
N PRO A 48 6.35 -1.34 -9.01
CA PRO A 48 7.40 -1.10 -9.99
C PRO A 48 8.72 -1.77 -9.60
N LYS A 49 8.93 -2.06 -8.31
CA LYS A 49 10.14 -2.71 -7.79
C LYS A 49 9.77 -3.69 -6.68
N ARG A 50 10.57 -4.76 -6.51
CA ARG A 50 10.29 -5.81 -5.51
C ARG A 50 10.16 -5.17 -4.11
N CYS A 51 9.04 -5.43 -3.45
CA CYS A 51 8.62 -4.83 -2.16
C CYS A 51 8.21 -3.35 -2.18
N TYR A 52 8.05 -2.72 -3.34
CA TYR A 52 7.54 -1.35 -3.46
C TYR A 52 6.14 -1.35 -4.08
N TRP A 53 5.27 -0.49 -3.58
CA TRP A 53 3.86 -0.43 -3.94
C TRP A 53 3.45 1.03 -4.08
N GLU A 54 2.85 1.37 -5.21
CA GLU A 54 2.42 2.71 -5.56
C GLU A 54 0.92 2.67 -5.87
N ALA A 55 0.15 3.66 -5.43
CA ALA A 55 -1.24 3.78 -5.85
C ALA A 55 -1.28 4.25 -7.31
N LYS A 56 -2.13 3.59 -8.11
CA LYS A 56 -2.42 4.02 -9.47
C LYS A 56 -3.36 5.22 -9.48
#